data_AF-A0A3M2VWX8-F1
#
_entry.id   AF-A0A3M2VWX8-F1
#
_cell.length_a   1.000
_cell.length_b   1.000
_cell.length_c   1.000
_cell.angle_alpha   90.00
_cell.angle_beta   90.00
_cell.angle_gamma   90.00
#
_symmetry.space_group_name_H-M   'P 1'
#
loop_
_entity.id
_entity.type
_entity.pdbx_description
1 polymer ?
#
loop_
_entity_poly.entity_id
_entity_poly.type
_entity_poly.pdbx_seq_one_letter_code
_entity_poly.pdbx_strand_id
1 'polypeptide(L)' 'MLQIIFSMAGAGNRFAVSGYTDIKPLIPLHGVQMIKVVIDNLMLNCR' A
#
# COMPACT_ATOMS: atom_id res chain seq x y z
N MET A 1 3.28 22.77 -3.77
CA MET A 1 3.93 21.46 -3.97
C MET A 1 3.40 20.51 -2.90
N LEU A 2 2.85 19.36 -3.30
CA LEU A 2 2.29 18.37 -2.37
C LEU A 2 3.32 17.27 -2.11
N GLN A 3 3.57 16.96 -0.85
CA GLN A 3 4.39 15.80 -0.45
C GLN A 3 3.50 14.82 0.31
N ILE A 4 3.52 13.56 -0.10
CA ILE A 4 2.77 12.47 0.54
C ILE A 4 3.77 11.52 1.16
N ILE A 5 3.68 11.32 2.48
CA ILE A 5 4.58 10.45 3.24
C ILE A 5 3.78 9.23 3.68
N PHE A 6 4.24 8.05 3.26
CA PHE A 6 3.70 6.78 3.72
C PHE A 6 4.58 6.19 4.80
N SER A 7 3.98 5.91 5.96
CA SER A 7 4.67 5.18 7.01
C SER A 7 4.63 3.69 6.70
N MET A 8 5.81 3.12 6.47
CA MET A 8 6.02 1.67 6.37
C MET A 8 6.21 1.03 7.75
N ALA A 9 5.91 1.76 8.83
CA ALA A 9 6.07 1.27 10.19
C ALA A 9 4.91 0.33 10.57
N GLY A 10 5.25 -0.91 10.90
CA GLY A 10 4.33 -1.94 11.35
C GLY A 10 4.38 -3.16 10.42
N ALA A 11 4.80 -4.30 10.96
CA ALA A 11 4.99 -5.56 10.22
C ALA A 11 3.70 -6.15 9.61
N GLY A 12 2.54 -5.49 9.79
CA GLY A 12 1.26 -6.05 9.38
C GLY A 12 0.97 -7.37 10.09
N ASN A 13 1.14 -7.44 11.42
CA ASN A 13 1.07 -8.69 12.18
C ASN A 13 -0.17 -9.55 11.88
N ARG A 14 -1.34 -8.91 11.66
CA ARG A 14 -2.56 -9.61 11.25
C ARG A 14 -2.44 -10.31 9.88
N PHE A 15 -1.75 -9.68 8.93
CA PHE A 15 -1.48 -10.25 7.62
C PHE A 15 -0.40 -11.34 7.71
N ALA A 16 0.65 -11.11 8.50
CA ALA A 16 1.66 -12.14 8.75
C ALA A 16 1.05 -13.41 9.37
N VAL A 17 0.19 -13.26 10.39
CA VAL A 17 -0.54 -14.37 11.02
C VAL A 17 -1.48 -15.08 10.02
N SER A 18 -2.07 -14.34 9.09
CA SER A 18 -2.89 -14.92 8.01
C SER A 18 -2.08 -15.57 6.88
N GLY A 19 -0.75 -15.63 6.99
CA GLY A 19 0.12 -16.31 6.02
C GLY A 19 0.54 -15.48 4.81
N TYR A 20 0.34 -14.17 4.82
CA TYR A 20 0.86 -13.30 3.78
C TYR A 20 2.38 -13.19 3.89
N THR A 21 3.07 -13.44 2.77
CA THR A 21 4.54 -13.35 2.67
C THR A 21 5.01 -11.91 2.47
N ASP A 22 4.23 -11.13 1.73
CA ASP A 22 4.54 -9.74 1.46
C ASP A 22 4.10 -8.84 2.61
N ILE A 23 4.94 -7.85 2.94
CA ILE A 23 4.60 -6.86 3.96
C ILE A 23 3.52 -5.91 3.44
N LYS A 24 2.62 -5.46 4.31
CA LYS A 24 1.76 -4.32 3.99
C LYS A 24 2.65 -3.07 3.81
N PRO A 25 2.44 -2.21 2.79
CA PRO A 25 1.39 -2.15 1.77
C PRO A 25 1.81 -2.74 0.41
N LEU A 26 2.82 -3.62 0.37
CA LEU A 26 3.29 -4.27 -0.85
C LEU A 26 2.48 -5.51 -1.23
N ILE A 27 1.62 -5.99 -0.32
CA ILE A 27 0.68 -7.09 -0.58
C ILE A 27 -0.07 -6.86 -1.91
N PRO A 28 -0.04 -7.81 -2.84
CA PRO A 28 -0.73 -7.69 -4.11
C PRO A 28 -2.25 -7.82 -3.94
N LEU A 29 -2.99 -6.89 -4.56
CA LEU A 29 -4.42 -6.88 -4.74
C LEU A 29 -4.71 -6.95 -6.25
N HIS A 30 -5.36 -8.01 -6.72
CA HIS A 30 -5.66 -8.20 -8.15
C HIS A 30 -4.43 -8.04 -9.09
N GLY A 31 -3.25 -8.49 -8.65
CA GLY A 31 -2.01 -8.40 -9.44
C GLY A 31 -1.29 -7.05 -9.35
N VAL A 32 -1.80 -6.07 -8.62
CA VAL A 32 -1.12 -4.79 -8.36
C VAL A 32 -0.88 -4.59 -6.87
N GLN A 33 0.22 -3.94 -6.48
CA GLN A 33 0.50 -3.71 -5.06
C GLN A 33 -0.57 -2.81 -4.42
N MET A 34 -0.96 -3.08 -3.17
CA MET A 34 -1.96 -2.28 -2.44
C MET A 34 -1.64 -0.78 -2.46
N ILE A 35 -0.37 -0.39 -2.31
CA ILE A 35 0.04 1.02 -2.36
C ILE A 35 -0.24 1.69 -3.71
N LYS A 36 -0.14 0.95 -4.84
CA LYS A 36 -0.42 1.49 -6.17
C LYS A 36 -1.88 1.92 -6.30
N VAL A 37 -2.80 1.09 -5.78
CA VAL A 37 -4.23 1.41 -5.76
C VAL A 37 -4.46 2.72 -5.00
N VAL A 38 -3.81 2.90 -3.85
CA VAL A 38 -3.93 4.15 -3.05
C VAL A 38 -3.37 5.35 -3.80
N ILE A 39 -2.19 5.24 -4.41
CA ILE A 39 -1.57 6.32 -5.18
C ILE A 39 -2.45 6.71 -6.38
N ASP A 40 -2.94 5.73 -7.14
CA ASP A 40 -3.80 5.99 -8.31
C ASP A 40 -5.09 6.71 -7.89
N ASN A 41 -5.65 6.39 -6.71
CA ASN A 41 -6.82 7.10 -6.17
C ASN A 41 -6.51 8.52 -5.70
N LEU A 42 -5.35 8.75 -5.08
CA LEU A 42 -4.95 10.08 -4.58
C LEU A 42 -4.55 11.03 -5.71
N MET A 43 -3.99 10.49 -6.79
CA MET A 43 -3.48 11.27 -7.93
C MET A 43 -4.56 11.61 -8.98
N LEU A 44 -5.82 11.18 -8.80
CA LEU A 44 -6.93 11.34 -9.75
C LEU A 44 -7.23 12.79 -10.18
N ASN A 45 -6.66 13.81 -9.51
CA ASN A 45 -6.91 15.22 -9.80
C ASN A 45 -5.64 16.06 -10.05
N CYS A 46 -4.47 15.44 -10.27
CA CYS A 46 -3.31 16.18 -10.77
C CYS A 46 -3.43 16.35 -12.30
N ARG A 47 -4.28 17.28 -12.73
CA ARG A 47 -4.33 17.84 -14.09
C ARG A 47 -3.93 19.30 -14.08
#